data_AF-Q0WKY3-F1
#
_entry.id   AF-Q0WKY3-F1
#
_cell.length_a   1.000
_cell.length_b   1.000
_cell.length_c   1.000
_cell.angle_alpha   90.00
_cell.angle_beta   90.00
_cell.angle_gamma   90.00
#
_symmetry.space_group_name_H-M   'P 1'
#
loop_
_entity.id
_entity.type
_entity.pdbx_description
1 polymer ?
#
loop_
_entity_poly.entity_id
_entity_poly.type
_entity_poly.pdbx_seq_one_letter_code
_entity_poly.pdbx_strand_id
1 'polypeptide(L)'
;MTVVEGASEPPSDSKIPQEKQQVMSVEEHAKAAVLQMQQNASEALKDIFVKDGTGAADGTEENGDENLSEELELISKVFSENVELKSYYEKNYEGGAFICLVCCAATDKKMLKRFKHCYGVVQHCTKVPKMKIRAHKVFAQFVCELLGWDFELLPRRVMKGVASLAISNANENNENTSSMVEEHMCEDKAGNPQDNNEAEACVG
;
A
#
# COMPACT_ATOMS: atom_id res chain seq x y z
N MET A 1 24.34 77.33 36.33
CA MET A 1 23.93 76.36 37.36
C MET A 1 22.88 75.47 36.72
N THR A 2 23.34 74.42 36.04
CA THR A 2 23.22 72.99 36.40
C THR A 2 21.84 72.42 36.06
N VAL A 3 21.71 71.88 34.86
CA VAL A 3 20.70 70.85 34.53
C VAL A 3 21.33 69.48 34.75
N VAL A 4 20.59 68.61 35.43
CA VAL A 4 21.02 67.32 35.96
C VAL A 4 20.77 66.22 34.94
N GLU A 5 21.76 65.36 34.74
CA GLU A 5 21.62 64.05 34.06
C GLU A 5 20.70 63.11 34.84
N GLY A 6 20.01 62.22 34.12
CA GLY A 6 19.31 61.07 34.67
C GLY A 6 18.94 60.08 33.58
N ALA A 7 19.74 59.00 33.47
CA ALA A 7 19.47 57.81 32.67
C ALA A 7 18.92 56.68 33.56
N SER A 8 17.94 55.89 33.08
CA SER A 8 17.75 54.43 33.32
C SER A 8 16.41 53.90 32.78
N GLU A 9 16.45 53.30 31.58
CA GLU A 9 16.10 51.88 31.24
C GLU A 9 14.67 51.26 31.41
N PRO A 10 14.34 50.06 30.81
CA PRO A 10 13.34 49.80 29.75
C PRO A 10 12.19 48.83 30.25
N PRO A 11 11.45 47.97 29.49
CA PRO A 11 11.34 47.72 28.03
C PRO A 11 9.92 47.78 27.45
N SER A 12 9.84 47.98 26.13
CA SER A 12 8.60 47.90 25.36
C SER A 12 8.38 46.48 24.85
N ASP A 13 7.24 45.94 25.25
CA ASP A 13 6.58 44.74 24.73
C ASP A 13 6.54 44.76 23.20
N SER A 14 7.09 43.73 22.57
CA SER A 14 6.81 43.41 21.17
C SER A 14 6.76 41.90 21.04
N LYS A 15 5.59 41.37 21.36
CA LYS A 15 5.16 40.02 20.98
C LYS A 15 5.32 39.87 19.48
N ILE A 16 6.26 39.03 19.08
CA ILE A 16 6.32 38.43 17.74
C ILE A 16 5.12 37.49 17.65
N PRO A 17 4.15 37.71 16.74
CA PRO A 17 3.15 36.70 16.45
C PRO A 17 3.87 35.50 15.83
N GLN A 18 3.84 34.38 16.53
CA GLN A 18 4.25 33.10 15.97
C GLN A 18 3.25 32.69 14.90
N GLU A 19 3.45 33.19 13.69
CA GLU A 19 2.91 32.54 12.50
C GLU A 19 3.68 31.22 12.36
N LYS A 20 3.05 30.14 12.84
CA LYS A 20 3.47 28.77 12.59
C LYS A 20 3.24 28.48 11.11
N GLN A 21 4.06 29.10 10.27
CA GLN A 21 4.15 28.80 8.86
C GLN A 21 4.75 27.41 8.78
N GLN A 22 3.89 26.43 8.50
CA GLN A 22 4.26 25.04 8.34
C GLN A 22 5.08 24.94 7.05
N VAL A 23 6.39 25.23 7.16
CA VAL A 23 7.36 25.07 6.09
C VAL A 23 7.45 23.58 5.82
N MET A 24 6.70 23.13 4.81
CA MET A 24 6.84 21.77 4.31
C MET A 24 8.28 21.59 3.83
N SER A 25 8.91 20.50 4.26
CA SER A 25 10.26 20.18 3.82
C SER A 25 10.28 19.89 2.31
N VAL A 26 11.41 20.16 1.66
CA VAL A 26 11.67 19.80 0.25
C VAL A 26 11.37 18.32 -0.01
N GLU A 27 11.64 17.46 0.97
CA GLU A 27 11.36 16.02 0.90
C GLU A 27 9.85 15.72 0.90
N GLU A 28 9.06 16.45 1.67
CA GLU A 28 7.61 16.28 1.72
C GLU A 28 6.96 16.73 0.41
N HIS A 29 7.47 17.81 -0.19
CA HIS A 29 7.07 18.26 -1.52
C HIS A 29 7.35 17.20 -2.59
N ALA A 30 8.55 16.61 -2.59
CA ALA A 30 8.90 15.56 -3.54
C ALA A 30 7.99 14.33 -3.40
N LYS A 31 7.70 13.89 -2.16
CA LYS A 31 6.77 12.79 -1.88
C LYS A 31 5.34 13.11 -2.35
N ALA A 32 4.88 14.34 -2.14
CA ALA A 32 3.56 14.78 -2.60
C ALA A 32 3.46 14.78 -4.13
N ALA A 33 4.49 15.29 -4.83
CA ALA A 33 4.54 15.31 -6.29
C ALA A 33 4.49 13.90 -6.89
N VAL A 34 5.25 12.96 -6.32
CA VAL A 34 5.23 11.54 -6.74
C VAL A 34 3.85 10.91 -6.57
N LEU A 35 3.17 11.20 -5.46
CA LEU A 35 1.83 10.69 -5.22
C LEU A 35 0.81 11.29 -6.17
N GLN A 36 0.90 12.59 -6.43
CA GLN A 36 0.03 13.27 -7.39
C GLN A 36 0.23 12.72 -8.80
N MET A 37 1.48 12.49 -9.23
CA MET A 37 1.78 11.86 -10.51
C MET A 37 1.14 10.48 -10.64
N GLN A 38 1.23 9.63 -9.61
CA GLN A 38 0.59 8.32 -9.62
C GLN A 38 -0.94 8.42 -9.62
N GLN A 39 -1.52 9.37 -8.89
CA GLN A 39 -2.96 9.62 -8.91
C GLN A 39 -3.43 10.04 -10.31
N ASN A 40 -2.73 10.99 -10.94
CA ASN A 40 -3.02 11.42 -12.30
C ASN A 40 -2.94 10.25 -13.28
N ALA A 41 -1.92 9.40 -13.17
CA ALA A 41 -1.77 8.22 -14.00
C ALA A 41 -2.93 7.21 -13.80
N SER A 42 -3.45 7.09 -12.59
CA SER A 42 -4.58 6.19 -12.30
C SER A 42 -5.90 6.63 -12.95
N GLU A 43 -6.06 7.93 -13.23
CA GLU A 43 -7.27 8.45 -13.89
C GLU A 43 -7.43 7.84 -15.30
N ALA A 44 -6.32 7.63 -16.02
CA ALA A 44 -6.32 6.98 -17.32
C ALA A 44 -6.68 5.48 -17.27
N LEU A 45 -6.70 4.86 -16.09
CA LEU A 45 -7.12 3.48 -15.89
C LEU A 45 -8.59 3.36 -15.48
N LYS A 46 -9.34 4.46 -15.34
CA LYS A 46 -10.76 4.43 -15.00
C LYS A 46 -11.62 3.74 -16.06
N ASP A 47 -11.18 3.77 -17.32
CA ASP A 47 -11.87 3.14 -18.44
C ASP A 47 -12.00 1.61 -18.26
N ILE A 48 -11.06 0.99 -17.53
CA ILE A 48 -11.12 -0.43 -17.14
C ILE A 48 -12.41 -0.73 -16.34
N PHE A 49 -12.98 0.26 -15.65
CA PHE A 49 -14.17 0.09 -14.81
C PHE A 49 -15.48 0.46 -15.52
N VAL A 50 -15.41 1.22 -16.61
CA VAL A 50 -16.59 1.64 -17.39
C VAL A 50 -17.08 0.52 -18.30
N LYS A 51 -16.14 -0.26 -18.87
CA LYS A 51 -16.43 -1.28 -19.88
C LYS A 51 -17.30 -2.44 -19.35
N ASP A 52 -17.35 -2.64 -18.04
CA ASP A 52 -18.16 -3.70 -17.40
C ASP A 52 -19.56 -3.26 -16.96
N GLY A 53 -19.92 -1.99 -17.17
CA GLY A 53 -21.22 -1.44 -16.78
C GLY A 53 -22.42 -1.89 -17.63
N THR A 54 -22.22 -2.73 -18.64
CA THR A 54 -23.28 -3.15 -19.59
C THR A 54 -23.95 -4.50 -19.25
N GLY A 55 -23.63 -5.13 -18.12
CA GLY A 55 -24.24 -6.40 -17.73
C GLY A 55 -24.25 -6.59 -16.23
N ALA A 56 -25.42 -6.42 -15.62
CA ALA A 56 -25.66 -6.74 -14.22
C ALA A 56 -25.53 -8.25 -13.98
N ALA A 57 -24.91 -8.57 -12.83
CA ALA A 57 -25.01 -9.80 -12.07
C ALA A 57 -24.49 -11.11 -12.70
N ASP A 58 -23.89 -11.88 -11.80
CA ASP A 58 -23.56 -13.30 -11.90
C ASP A 58 -22.13 -13.63 -12.37
N GLY A 59 -21.42 -14.36 -11.50
CA GLY A 59 -20.10 -14.86 -11.80
C GLY A 59 -20.21 -15.94 -12.85
N THR A 60 -19.77 -15.65 -14.07
CA THR A 60 -19.60 -16.68 -15.10
C THR A 60 -18.45 -16.26 -16.01
N GLU A 61 -17.39 -17.06 -15.91
CA GLU A 61 -16.45 -17.50 -16.95
C GLU A 61 -15.79 -16.43 -17.85
N GLU A 62 -14.50 -16.26 -17.60
CA GLU A 62 -13.41 -16.23 -18.60
C GLU A 62 -13.85 -16.06 -20.07
N ASN A 63 -14.29 -14.85 -20.45
CA ASN A 63 -14.05 -14.40 -21.81
C ASN A 63 -12.55 -14.17 -21.95
N GLY A 64 -11.98 -14.91 -22.92
CA GLY A 64 -10.57 -15.21 -23.07
C GLY A 64 -9.66 -14.00 -23.20
N ASP A 65 -8.37 -14.33 -23.09
CA ASP A 65 -7.13 -13.58 -23.27
C ASP A 65 -7.19 -12.16 -23.90
N GLU A 66 -8.07 -11.93 -24.88
CA GLU A 66 -8.32 -10.64 -25.53
C GLU A 66 -8.49 -9.49 -24.54
N ASN A 67 -9.23 -9.70 -23.45
CA ASN A 67 -9.48 -8.64 -22.47
C ASN A 67 -8.32 -8.46 -21.46
N LEU A 68 -7.41 -9.44 -21.34
CA LEU A 68 -6.12 -9.24 -20.65
C LEU A 68 -5.20 -8.37 -21.51
N SER A 69 -5.24 -8.55 -22.83
CA SER A 69 -4.51 -7.71 -23.79
C SER A 69 -4.91 -6.25 -23.65
N GLU A 70 -6.21 -5.94 -23.60
CA GLU A 70 -6.67 -4.56 -23.49
C GLU A 70 -6.25 -3.87 -22.18
N GLU A 71 -6.38 -4.56 -21.03
CA GLU A 71 -5.93 -4.01 -19.75
C GLU A 71 -4.40 -3.78 -19.76
N LEU A 72 -3.65 -4.71 -20.35
CA LEU A 72 -2.20 -4.61 -20.47
C LEU A 72 -1.79 -3.47 -21.41
N GLU A 73 -2.51 -3.29 -22.52
CA GLU A 73 -2.30 -2.20 -23.47
C GLU A 73 -2.57 -0.85 -22.81
N LEU A 74 -3.67 -0.71 -22.06
CA LEU A 74 -3.97 0.52 -21.31
C LEU A 74 -2.89 0.83 -20.27
N ILE A 75 -2.49 -0.16 -19.47
CA ILE A 75 -1.43 0.00 -18.47
C ILE A 75 -0.10 0.36 -19.16
N SER A 76 0.27 -0.34 -20.23
CA SER A 76 1.49 -0.08 -20.99
C SER A 76 1.49 1.32 -21.59
N LYS A 77 0.34 1.76 -22.13
CA LYS A 77 0.15 3.10 -22.67
C LYS A 77 0.35 4.16 -21.57
N VAL A 78 -0.27 3.99 -20.40
CA VAL A 78 -0.08 4.92 -19.26
C VAL A 78 1.40 5.11 -18.93
N PHE A 79 2.18 4.03 -18.85
CA PHE A 79 3.61 4.13 -18.54
C PHE A 79 4.46 4.64 -19.71
N SER A 80 4.04 4.40 -20.94
CA SER A 80 4.73 4.90 -22.14
C SER A 80 4.52 6.41 -22.31
N GLU A 81 3.32 6.90 -22.01
CA GLU A 81 2.97 8.32 -22.06
C GLU A 81 3.52 9.10 -20.85
N ASN A 82 3.68 8.43 -19.70
CA ASN A 82 4.22 9.02 -18.47
C ASN A 82 5.65 8.52 -18.20
N VAL A 83 6.62 9.02 -18.98
CA VAL A 83 8.04 8.62 -18.86
C VAL A 83 8.63 8.83 -17.46
N GLU A 84 8.16 9.86 -16.74
CA GLU A 84 8.59 10.13 -15.36
C GLU A 84 8.07 9.08 -14.39
N LEU A 85 6.81 8.64 -14.55
CA LEU A 85 6.23 7.56 -13.75
C LEU A 85 7.00 6.26 -13.97
N LYS A 86 7.27 5.91 -15.23
CA LYS A 86 8.06 4.73 -15.59
C LYS A 86 9.45 4.79 -14.96
N SER A 87 10.17 5.89 -15.18
CA SER A 87 11.50 6.08 -14.61
C SER A 87 11.47 6.07 -13.08
N TYR A 88 10.41 6.55 -12.44
CA TYR A 88 10.27 6.52 -10.99
C TYR A 88 10.19 5.08 -10.47
N TYR A 89 9.37 4.23 -11.10
CA TYR A 89 9.26 2.81 -10.75
C TYR A 89 10.61 2.10 -10.91
N GLU A 90 11.28 2.28 -12.05
CA GLU A 90 12.58 1.65 -12.34
C GLU A 90 13.69 2.07 -11.36
N LYS A 91 13.72 3.33 -10.91
CA LYS A 91 14.80 3.85 -10.06
C LYS A 91 14.55 3.71 -8.57
N ASN A 92 13.30 3.56 -8.14
CA ASN A 92 12.92 3.66 -6.72
C ASN A 92 12.24 2.40 -6.18
N TYR A 93 12.24 1.28 -6.93
CA TYR A 93 11.46 0.09 -6.59
C TYR A 93 11.73 -0.49 -5.18
N GLU A 94 12.88 -0.21 -4.56
CA GLU A 94 13.25 -0.64 -3.19
C GLU A 94 13.06 0.41 -2.09
N GLY A 95 12.74 1.66 -2.42
CA GLY A 95 12.75 2.72 -1.40
C GLY A 95 11.79 3.89 -1.65
N GLY A 96 10.97 3.78 -2.67
CA GLY A 96 10.02 4.80 -3.08
C GLY A 96 8.72 4.84 -2.26
N ALA A 97 7.74 5.52 -2.82
CA ALA A 97 6.38 5.62 -2.32
C ALA A 97 5.43 5.30 -3.48
N PHE A 98 4.79 4.13 -3.40
CA PHE A 98 3.96 3.59 -4.47
C PHE A 98 2.52 3.43 -4.03
N ILE A 99 1.59 3.51 -4.97
CA ILE A 99 0.19 3.13 -4.79
C ILE A 99 -0.20 2.07 -5.81
N CYS A 100 -1.28 1.34 -5.54
CA CYS A 100 -1.89 0.50 -6.58
C CYS A 100 -2.73 1.40 -7.49
N LEU A 101 -2.31 1.57 -8.75
CA LEU A 101 -3.00 2.43 -9.71
C LEU A 101 -4.42 1.91 -10.01
N VAL A 102 -4.60 0.59 -10.06
CA VAL A 102 -5.92 -0.04 -10.24
C VAL A 102 -6.86 0.29 -9.07
N CYS A 103 -6.39 0.14 -7.82
CA CYS A 103 -7.17 0.58 -6.65
C CYS A 103 -7.49 2.07 -6.67
N CYS A 104 -6.53 2.90 -7.11
CA CYS A 104 -6.72 4.33 -7.19
C CYS A 104 -7.79 4.70 -8.22
N ALA A 105 -7.74 4.06 -9.40
CA ALA A 105 -8.73 4.25 -10.45
C ALA A 105 -10.14 3.82 -10.03
N ALA A 106 -10.26 2.75 -9.25
CA ALA A 106 -11.55 2.19 -8.81
C ALA A 106 -12.28 3.00 -7.73
N THR A 107 -11.59 3.93 -7.08
CA THR A 107 -12.16 4.66 -5.93
C THR A 107 -12.02 6.16 -6.10
N ASP A 108 -13.10 6.90 -5.86
CA ASP A 108 -13.04 8.37 -5.78
C ASP A 108 -12.32 8.89 -4.52
N LYS A 109 -11.80 7.98 -3.69
CA LYS A 109 -11.16 8.29 -2.42
C LYS A 109 -9.65 8.46 -2.61
N LYS A 110 -9.15 9.65 -2.31
CA LYS A 110 -7.72 10.02 -2.34
C LYS A 110 -6.84 9.30 -1.30
N MET A 111 -7.44 8.50 -0.40
CA MET A 111 -6.76 7.80 0.69
C MET A 111 -6.47 6.35 0.29
N LEU A 112 -5.35 6.14 -0.39
CA LEU A 112 -4.90 4.83 -0.82
C LEU A 112 -3.74 4.32 0.02
N LYS A 113 -3.71 2.98 0.16
CA LYS A 113 -2.58 2.29 0.78
C LYS A 113 -1.31 2.62 0.01
N ARG A 114 -0.30 3.12 0.73
CA ARG A 114 1.04 3.38 0.20
C ARG A 114 1.94 2.20 0.49
N PHE A 115 2.84 1.93 -0.43
CA PHE A 115 3.84 0.87 -0.35
C PHE A 115 5.22 1.48 -0.48
N LYS A 116 6.16 1.03 0.35
CA LYS A 116 7.56 1.48 0.29
C LYS A 116 8.33 0.87 -0.90
N HIS A 117 7.83 -0.24 -1.43
CA HIS A 117 8.52 -1.04 -2.44
C HIS A 117 7.52 -1.46 -3.53
N CYS A 118 7.97 -1.57 -4.78
CA CYS A 118 7.15 -2.12 -5.88
C CYS A 118 6.73 -3.56 -5.58
N TYR A 119 7.58 -4.35 -4.93
CA TYR A 119 7.22 -5.70 -4.47
C TYR A 119 5.98 -5.71 -3.56
N GLY A 120 5.82 -4.67 -2.71
CA GLY A 120 4.63 -4.51 -1.88
C GLY A 120 3.35 -4.25 -2.70
N VAL A 121 3.46 -3.50 -3.80
CA VAL A 121 2.36 -3.27 -4.75
C VAL A 121 1.99 -4.58 -5.46
N VAL A 122 2.98 -5.31 -5.95
CA VAL A 122 2.80 -6.60 -6.64
C VAL A 122 2.15 -7.63 -5.70
N GLN A 123 2.62 -7.73 -4.45
CA GLN A 123 1.98 -8.57 -3.44
C GLN A 123 0.54 -8.16 -3.15
N HIS A 124 0.25 -6.86 -3.14
CA HIS A 124 -1.11 -6.37 -2.94
C HIS A 124 -2.02 -6.81 -4.09
N CYS A 125 -1.58 -6.61 -5.33
CA CYS A 125 -2.35 -6.97 -6.52
C CYS A 125 -2.60 -8.48 -6.62
N THR A 126 -1.68 -9.31 -6.15
CA THR A 126 -1.82 -10.78 -6.14
C THR A 126 -2.64 -11.33 -4.97
N LYS A 127 -2.73 -10.60 -3.85
CA LYS A 127 -3.42 -11.05 -2.62
C LYS A 127 -4.85 -10.53 -2.47
N VAL A 128 -5.27 -9.48 -3.19
CA VAL A 128 -6.55 -8.81 -2.95
C VAL A 128 -7.65 -9.37 -3.88
N PRO A 129 -8.69 -10.03 -3.34
CA PRO A 129 -9.80 -10.57 -4.13
C PRO A 129 -11.00 -9.61 -4.28
N LYS A 130 -10.91 -8.35 -3.81
CA LYS A 130 -12.12 -7.53 -3.58
C LYS A 130 -12.68 -6.84 -4.83
N MET A 131 -11.86 -6.50 -5.81
CA MET A 131 -12.31 -5.87 -7.06
C MET A 131 -11.31 -6.13 -8.19
N LYS A 132 -11.82 -6.25 -9.43
CA LYS A 132 -11.05 -6.43 -10.68
C LYS A 132 -9.76 -7.22 -10.51
N ILE A 133 -9.90 -8.48 -10.09
CA ILE A 133 -8.77 -9.42 -9.88
C ILE A 133 -7.88 -9.47 -11.13
N ARG A 134 -8.51 -9.37 -12.31
CA ARG A 134 -7.86 -9.32 -13.61
C ARG A 134 -6.92 -8.11 -13.77
N ALA A 135 -7.45 -6.89 -13.73
CA ALA A 135 -6.64 -5.67 -13.83
C ALA A 135 -5.52 -5.60 -12.79
N HIS A 136 -5.76 -6.07 -11.57
CA HIS A 136 -4.70 -6.20 -10.57
C HIS A 136 -3.61 -7.19 -11.01
N LYS A 137 -3.98 -8.38 -11.50
CA LYS A 137 -3.02 -9.37 -11.99
C LYS A 137 -2.19 -8.80 -13.14
N VAL A 138 -2.84 -8.17 -14.12
CA VAL A 138 -2.16 -7.55 -15.27
C VAL A 138 -1.22 -6.43 -14.83
N PHE A 139 -1.66 -5.56 -13.91
CA PHE A 139 -0.80 -4.53 -13.37
C PHE A 139 0.41 -5.10 -12.62
N ALA A 140 0.22 -6.19 -11.88
CA ALA A 140 1.31 -6.87 -11.21
C ALA A 140 2.31 -7.49 -12.20
N GLN A 141 1.81 -8.12 -13.26
CA GLN A 141 2.62 -8.67 -14.35
C GLN A 141 3.44 -7.57 -15.03
N PHE A 142 2.79 -6.47 -15.44
CA PHE A 142 3.45 -5.32 -16.05
C PHE A 142 4.57 -4.75 -15.17
N VAL A 143 4.32 -4.58 -13.86
CA VAL A 143 5.36 -4.07 -12.94
C VAL A 143 6.54 -5.04 -12.81
N CYS A 144 6.30 -6.36 -12.88
CA CYS A 144 7.38 -7.35 -12.87
C CYS A 144 8.19 -7.28 -14.16
N GLU A 145 7.54 -7.24 -15.32
CA GLU A 145 8.20 -7.08 -16.62
C GLU A 145 9.04 -5.80 -16.67
N LEU A 146 8.48 -4.67 -16.20
CA LEU A 146 9.16 -3.39 -16.12
C LEU A 146 10.47 -3.47 -15.31
N LEU A 147 10.49 -4.28 -14.26
CA LEU A 147 11.63 -4.43 -13.35
C LEU A 147 12.51 -5.64 -13.66
N GLY A 148 12.22 -6.39 -14.73
CA GLY A 148 12.92 -7.62 -15.08
C GLY A 148 12.74 -8.75 -14.07
N TRP A 149 11.63 -8.75 -13.32
CA TRP A 149 11.26 -9.82 -12.40
C TRP A 149 10.41 -10.87 -13.10
N ASP A 150 10.61 -12.13 -12.72
CA ASP A 150 9.74 -13.22 -13.15
C ASP A 150 8.49 -13.26 -12.27
N PHE A 151 7.34 -12.97 -12.88
CA PHE A 151 6.04 -12.96 -12.18
C PHE A 151 5.66 -14.34 -11.64
N GLU A 152 6.03 -15.43 -12.32
CA GLU A 152 5.68 -16.80 -11.93
C GLU A 152 6.54 -17.31 -10.76
N LEU A 153 7.71 -16.72 -10.54
CA LEU A 153 8.60 -17.04 -9.42
C LEU A 153 8.30 -16.24 -8.15
N LEU A 154 7.36 -15.29 -8.20
CA LEU A 154 6.97 -14.55 -7.01
C LEU A 154 6.27 -15.49 -6.02
N PRO A 155 6.57 -15.41 -4.71
CA PRO A 155 5.89 -16.19 -3.68
C PRO A 155 4.37 -15.99 -3.73
N ARG A 156 3.67 -16.84 -4.48
CA ARG A 156 2.22 -16.87 -4.51
C ARG A 156 1.77 -17.49 -3.20
N ARG A 157 0.77 -16.87 -2.56
CA ARG A 157 0.13 -17.50 -1.40
C ARG A 157 -0.52 -18.80 -1.90
N VAL A 158 0.13 -19.94 -1.66
CA VAL A 158 -0.54 -21.25 -1.74
C VAL A 158 -1.68 -21.18 -0.74
N MET A 159 -2.93 -21.24 -1.21
CA MET A 159 -4.06 -21.43 -0.31
C MET A 159 -3.81 -22.75 0.41
N LYS A 160 -3.67 -22.72 1.74
CA LYS A 160 -3.62 -23.93 2.56
C LYS A 160 -5.00 -24.60 2.45
N GLY A 161 -5.17 -25.44 1.44
CA GLY A 161 -6.40 -26.17 1.17
C GLY A 161 -6.06 -27.40 0.34
N VAL A 162 -6.17 -28.55 1.01
CA VAL A 162 -5.95 -29.94 0.56
C VAL A 162 -4.56 -30.36 0.07
N ALA A 163 -4.02 -31.33 0.81
CA ALA A 163 -2.80 -32.14 0.64
C ALA A 163 -1.78 -31.73 -0.41
N SER A 164 -0.61 -31.33 0.09
CA SER A 164 0.65 -31.31 -0.66
C SER A 164 0.86 -32.68 -1.32
N LEU A 165 0.78 -32.77 -2.65
CA LEU A 165 1.18 -33.97 -3.37
C LEU A 165 2.69 -34.09 -3.18
N ALA A 166 3.09 -35.12 -2.43
CA ALA A 166 4.47 -35.41 -2.10
C ALA A 166 5.30 -35.56 -3.39
N ILE A 167 6.32 -34.72 -3.53
CA ILE A 167 7.45 -35.04 -4.40
C ILE A 167 8.33 -35.96 -3.56
N SER A 168 8.25 -37.26 -3.82
CA SER A 168 9.08 -38.27 -3.18
C SER A 168 10.54 -38.07 -3.58
N ASN A 169 11.39 -37.74 -2.59
CA ASN A 169 12.83 -37.85 -2.73
C ASN A 169 13.25 -39.28 -2.41
N ALA A 170 14.05 -39.89 -3.30
CA ALA A 170 14.84 -41.07 -2.99
C ALA A 170 16.32 -40.70 -3.13
N ASN A 171 17.03 -40.57 -2.01
CA ASN A 171 18.18 -41.42 -1.74
C ASN A 171 18.58 -41.30 -0.26
N GLU A 172 18.93 -42.44 0.29
CA GLU A 172 19.09 -42.79 1.68
C GLU A 172 20.56 -42.63 2.11
N ASN A 173 20.82 -42.84 3.41
CA ASN A 173 22.10 -42.86 4.15
C ASN A 173 22.40 -41.54 4.87
N ASN A 174 22.74 -41.47 6.15
CA ASN A 174 22.88 -42.46 7.24
C ASN A 174 23.20 -41.63 8.52
N GLU A 175 22.64 -42.07 9.64
CA GLU A 175 23.07 -42.00 11.05
C GLU A 175 23.59 -40.71 11.74
N ASN A 176 22.79 -40.30 12.73
CA ASN A 176 23.11 -40.13 14.16
C ASN A 176 23.58 -38.76 14.71
N THR A 177 23.07 -38.52 15.93
CA THR A 177 23.36 -37.47 16.93
C THR A 177 22.73 -36.11 16.63
N SER A 178 22.09 -35.37 17.53
CA SER A 178 22.00 -35.42 18.99
C SER A 178 20.72 -34.69 19.41
N SER A 179 19.97 -35.27 20.34
CA SER A 179 18.88 -34.61 21.05
C SER A 179 19.42 -33.52 21.98
N MET A 180 18.75 -32.36 22.04
CA MET A 180 18.34 -31.69 23.29
C MET A 180 17.74 -30.30 23.03
N VAL A 181 16.50 -30.16 23.52
CA VAL A 181 15.83 -28.98 24.15
C VAL A 181 15.58 -27.73 23.28
N GLU A 182 14.53 -26.93 23.44
CA GLU A 182 13.60 -26.75 24.55
C GLU A 182 12.32 -26.09 24.02
N GLU A 183 11.15 -26.64 24.35
CA GLU A 183 9.86 -25.98 24.16
C GLU A 183 9.65 -25.00 25.31
N HIS A 184 9.39 -23.73 25.01
CA HIS A 184 8.88 -22.79 26.02
C HIS A 184 7.54 -22.21 25.56
N MET A 185 6.47 -22.79 26.07
CA MET A 185 5.11 -22.23 26.03
C MET A 185 5.01 -21.04 26.99
N CYS A 186 4.30 -19.99 26.58
CA CYS A 186 3.70 -19.02 27.49
C CYS A 186 2.24 -18.82 27.08
N GLU A 187 1.37 -19.70 27.59
CA GLU A 187 0.01 -19.35 28.03
C GLU A 187 0.15 -19.04 29.53
N ASP A 188 -0.59 -18.21 30.25
CA ASP A 188 -1.90 -17.59 30.08
C ASP A 188 -2.03 -16.58 31.24
N LYS A 189 -2.92 -15.60 31.14
CA LYS A 189 -3.94 -15.29 32.17
C LYS A 189 -4.67 -13.98 31.91
N ALA A 190 -5.88 -14.15 31.39
CA ALA A 190 -7.17 -13.80 32.01
C ALA A 190 -7.20 -12.68 33.07
N GLY A 191 -8.09 -11.72 32.81
CA GLY A 191 -8.67 -10.81 33.79
C GLY A 191 -9.88 -10.08 33.21
N ASN A 192 -11.01 -10.78 33.09
CA ASN A 192 -12.34 -10.17 32.93
C ASN A 192 -12.98 -10.07 34.31
N PRO A 193 -13.61 -8.93 34.65
CA PRO A 193 -14.87 -8.98 35.36
C PRO A 193 -15.98 -8.24 34.60
N GLN A 194 -17.06 -8.99 34.33
CA GLN A 194 -18.40 -8.45 34.14
C GLN A 194 -18.87 -7.81 35.44
N ASP A 195 -19.50 -6.64 35.35
CA ASP A 195 -20.59 -6.27 36.26
C ASP A 195 -21.67 -5.51 35.49
N ASN A 196 -22.89 -5.99 35.69
CA ASN A 196 -24.12 -5.57 35.06
C ASN A 196 -25.19 -5.49 36.16
N ASN A 197 -25.68 -4.30 36.48
CA ASN A 197 -27.02 -4.03 37.00
C ASN A 197 -27.36 -2.55 36.72
N GLU A 198 -28.42 -2.30 35.96
CA GLU A 198 -29.78 -1.93 36.38
C GLU A 198 -30.00 -0.42 36.58
N ALA A 199 -31.15 0.01 36.05
CA ALA A 199 -31.68 1.36 36.02
C ALA A 199 -32.30 1.77 37.36
N GLU A 200 -32.31 3.06 37.68
CA GLU A 200 -33.52 3.91 37.79
C GLU A 200 -33.27 5.26 38.50
N ALA A 201 -34.14 6.22 38.15
CA ALA A 201 -34.67 7.33 38.93
C ALA A 201 -33.92 8.70 39.03
N CYS A 202 -34.58 9.69 38.40
CA CYS A 202 -34.99 11.02 38.91
C CYS A 202 -34.01 11.95 39.65
N VAL A 203 -33.90 13.19 39.17
CA VAL A 203 -34.46 14.45 39.75
C VAL A 203 -33.66 15.64 39.18
N GLY A 204 -34.35 16.68 38.71
CA GLY A 204 -33.77 18.01 38.46
C GLY A 204 -34.45 18.79 37.35
#